data_AF-A0A178D6X0-F1
#
_entry.id   AF-A0A178D6X0-F1
#
_cell.length_a   1.000
_cell.length_b   1.000
_cell.length_c   1.000
_cell.angle_alpha   90.00
_cell.angle_beta   90.00
_cell.angle_gamma   90.00
#
_symmetry.space_group_name_H-M   'P 1'
#
loop_
_entity.id
_entity.type
_entity.pdbx_description
1 polymer ?
#
loop_
_entity_poly.entity_id
_entity_poly.type
_entity_poly.pdbx_seq_one_letter_code
_entity_poly.pdbx_strand_id
1 'polypeptide(L)'
;MTTATQNPPSSTVYVKNLEERIKIEQMKTALTEIFSEYGNIIDLVAKSNLKAKGQAFVVFDKPESAAKAIEEINGFELFDKPMQLDFARTRSDATVLREDGEHGLEKWKRTRIAEKERRQALEATQQKVLKRPAAAAAPAEPAAPGAGLSARPAKAAKGAGLKASGTNTTAIIPDEYLPPNKILFLRDLPDSYDADGLSRIFSRFEGFKEVRMVPGRKGIAFVEYEAEAGAISAKEATAGMQLGDEGKGIRVTYQRA
;
A
#
# COMPACT_ATOMS: atom_id res chain seq x y z
N MET A 1 12.64 34.31 25.43
CA MET A 1 12.99 34.08 24.01
C MET A 1 13.06 32.58 23.80
N THR A 2 12.01 31.99 23.22
CA THR A 2 11.82 30.54 23.14
C THR A 2 12.51 30.03 21.89
N THR A 3 13.68 29.42 22.03
CA THR A 3 14.43 28.83 20.92
C THR A 3 13.75 27.53 20.48
N ALA A 4 12.88 27.63 19.46
CA ALA A 4 12.25 26.48 18.83
C ALA A 4 13.35 25.54 18.27
N THR A 5 13.12 24.24 18.38
CA THR A 5 14.05 23.19 17.97
C THR A 5 14.09 23.16 16.44
N GLN A 6 14.90 24.03 15.83
CA GLN A 6 14.92 24.20 14.38
C GLN A 6 15.49 22.94 13.71
N ASN A 7 14.62 22.24 12.98
CA ASN A 7 15.05 21.24 12.01
C ASN A 7 15.97 21.88 10.96
N PRO A 8 16.85 21.11 10.28
CA PRO A 8 17.75 21.67 9.28
C PRO A 8 16.96 22.41 8.19
N PRO A 9 17.51 23.51 7.63
CA PRO A 9 16.82 24.32 6.64
C PRO A 9 16.43 23.46 5.44
N SER A 10 15.17 23.58 5.03
CA SER A 10 14.57 22.79 3.96
C SER A 10 13.62 23.66 3.15
N SER A 11 13.47 23.36 1.86
CA SER A 11 12.46 24.00 1.00
C SER A 11 11.03 23.55 1.34
N THR A 12 10.85 22.55 2.21
CA THR A 12 9.53 22.15 2.71
C THR A 12 9.30 22.69 4.11
N VAL A 13 8.19 23.42 4.27
CA VAL A 13 7.67 23.87 5.56
C VAL A 13 6.60 22.91 6.05
N TYR A 14 6.73 22.51 7.30
CA TYR A 14 5.75 21.73 8.03
C TYR A 14 4.88 22.65 8.88
N VAL A 15 3.57 22.63 8.62
CA VAL A 15 2.56 23.41 9.33
C VAL A 15 1.82 22.49 10.30
N LYS A 16 1.74 22.90 11.56
CA LYS A 16 1.01 22.24 12.65
C LYS A 16 -0.05 23.17 13.22
N ASN A 17 -0.90 22.59 14.08
CA ASN A 17 -1.93 23.31 14.83
C ASN A 17 -2.98 23.99 13.94
N LEU A 18 -3.27 23.41 12.77
CA LEU A 18 -4.34 23.90 11.90
C LEU A 18 -5.72 23.47 12.41
N GLU A 19 -6.75 24.25 12.07
CA GLU A 19 -8.13 23.90 12.39
C GLU A 19 -8.57 22.63 11.63
N GLU A 20 -9.13 21.69 12.36
CA GLU A 20 -9.39 20.35 11.89
C GLU A 20 -10.81 20.15 11.36
N ARG A 21 -11.72 21.09 11.68
CA ARG A 21 -13.11 21.11 11.22
C ARG A 21 -13.26 21.60 9.78
N ILE A 22 -12.25 22.27 9.24
CA ILE A 22 -12.26 22.83 7.90
C ILE A 22 -11.99 21.75 6.85
N LYS A 23 -12.65 21.86 5.69
CA LYS A 23 -12.43 20.95 4.56
C LYS A 23 -11.02 21.14 4.00
N ILE A 24 -10.40 20.03 3.60
CA ILE A 24 -9.01 20.02 3.10
C ILE A 24 -8.83 21.00 1.93
N GLU A 25 -9.75 21.01 0.97
CA GLU A 25 -9.70 21.92 -0.19
C GLU A 25 -9.62 23.39 0.23
N GLN A 26 -10.48 23.82 1.16
CA GLN A 26 -10.48 25.20 1.67
C GLN A 26 -9.20 25.51 2.46
N MET A 27 -8.72 24.55 3.26
CA MET A 27 -7.45 24.68 3.97
C MET A 27 -6.28 24.87 2.99
N LYS A 28 -6.26 24.12 1.89
CA LYS A 28 -5.24 24.26 0.85
C LYS A 28 -5.31 25.61 0.18
N THR A 29 -6.51 26.10 -0.18
CA THR A 29 -6.68 27.41 -0.79
C THR A 29 -6.15 28.51 0.12
N ALA A 30 -6.57 28.53 1.38
CA ALA A 30 -6.14 29.55 2.34
C ALA A 30 -4.62 29.53 2.59
N LEU A 31 -4.04 28.33 2.76
CA LEU A 31 -2.58 28.19 2.89
C LEU A 31 -1.86 28.60 1.60
N THR A 32 -2.40 28.32 0.42
CA THR A 32 -1.77 28.75 -0.83
C THR A 32 -1.76 30.27 -0.93
N GLU A 33 -2.87 30.92 -0.59
CA GLU A 33 -3.02 32.37 -0.62
C GLU A 33 -1.99 33.06 0.29
N ILE A 34 -1.92 32.63 1.56
CA ILE A 34 -0.98 33.19 2.55
C ILE A 34 0.48 32.91 2.15
N PHE A 35 0.81 31.67 1.79
CA PHE A 35 2.21 31.29 1.55
C PHE A 35 2.74 31.80 0.20
N SER A 36 1.86 32.15 -0.74
CA SER A 36 2.26 32.67 -2.06
C SER A 36 3.00 34.02 -1.99
N GLU A 37 2.81 34.79 -0.92
CA GLU A 37 3.49 36.06 -0.69
C GLU A 37 5.01 35.89 -0.43
N TYR A 38 5.41 34.76 0.17
CA TYR A 38 6.80 34.49 0.53
C TYR A 38 7.60 33.80 -0.59
N GLY A 39 6.91 33.19 -1.55
CA GLY A 39 7.54 32.57 -2.70
C GLY A 39 6.63 31.63 -3.48
N ASN A 40 7.18 31.11 -4.57
CA ASN A 40 6.47 30.17 -5.43
C ASN A 40 6.31 28.80 -4.74
N ILE A 41 5.06 28.35 -4.61
CA ILE A 41 4.69 27.07 -4.01
C ILE A 41 4.65 26.02 -5.13
N ILE A 42 5.42 24.94 -4.98
CA ILE A 42 5.44 23.81 -5.93
C ILE A 42 4.31 22.84 -5.61
N ASP A 43 4.13 22.51 -4.33
CA ASP A 43 3.16 21.51 -3.90
C ASP A 43 2.66 21.79 -2.48
N LEU A 44 1.43 21.38 -2.21
CA LEU A 44 0.78 21.55 -0.92
C LEU A 44 0.01 20.28 -0.53
N VAL A 45 0.52 19.60 0.50
CA VAL A 45 -0.01 18.33 0.98
C VAL A 45 -0.65 18.52 2.35
N ALA A 46 -1.98 18.52 2.38
CA ALA A 46 -2.79 18.47 3.61
C ALA A 46 -3.59 17.16 3.63
N LYS A 47 -3.68 16.50 4.79
CA LYS A 47 -4.39 15.21 4.96
C LYS A 47 -5.33 15.30 6.16
N SER A 48 -6.47 14.59 6.09
CA SER A 48 -7.48 14.54 7.16
C SER A 48 -7.42 13.29 8.03
N ASN A 49 -6.46 12.39 7.78
CA ASN A 49 -6.32 11.16 8.57
C ASN A 49 -6.12 11.47 10.06
N LEU A 50 -6.60 10.60 10.95
CA LEU A 50 -6.52 10.81 12.40
C LEU A 50 -5.10 11.14 12.92
N LYS A 51 -4.05 10.61 12.27
CA LYS A 51 -2.63 10.90 12.61
C LYS A 51 -2.07 12.18 11.97
N ALA A 52 -2.70 12.70 10.94
CA ALA A 52 -2.23 13.82 10.12
C ALA A 52 -3.23 14.99 10.11
N LYS A 53 -4.30 14.92 10.89
CA LYS A 53 -5.31 15.98 11.01
C LYS A 53 -4.67 17.19 11.69
N GLY A 54 -4.96 18.38 11.18
CA GLY A 54 -4.33 19.63 11.65
C GLY A 54 -2.88 19.82 11.20
N GLN A 55 -2.43 19.05 10.20
CA GLN A 55 -1.07 19.12 9.66
C GLN A 55 -1.08 19.36 8.14
N ALA A 56 -0.14 20.17 7.67
CA ALA A 56 0.09 20.40 6.25
C ALA A 56 1.59 20.50 5.94
N PHE A 57 1.95 20.20 4.70
CA PHE A 57 3.29 20.40 4.18
C PHE A 57 3.21 21.34 2.97
N VAL A 58 3.94 22.45 3.03
CA VAL A 58 4.04 23.43 1.96
C VAL A 58 5.43 23.31 1.36
N VAL A 59 5.53 23.05 0.07
CA VAL A 59 6.80 22.90 -0.65
C VAL A 59 7.06 24.15 -1.45
N PHE A 60 8.12 24.86 -1.12
CA PHE A 60 8.59 26.02 -1.85
C PHE A 60 9.63 25.67 -2.91
N ASP A 61 9.76 26.57 -3.89
CA ASP A 61 10.81 26.58 -4.90
C ASP A 61 12.21 26.71 -4.28
N LYS A 62 12.34 27.65 -3.32
CA LYS A 62 13.61 28.00 -2.69
C LYS A 62 13.55 27.76 -1.18
N PRO A 63 14.64 27.27 -0.56
CA PRO A 63 14.72 27.13 0.89
C PRO A 63 14.70 28.48 1.62
N GLU A 64 15.13 29.56 0.97
CA GLU A 64 15.07 30.92 1.52
C GLU A 64 13.63 31.40 1.72
N SER A 65 12.72 31.10 0.77
CA SER A 65 11.29 31.40 0.90
C SER A 65 10.66 30.66 2.07
N ALA A 66 11.05 29.39 2.27
CA ALA A 66 10.61 28.60 3.42
C ALA A 66 11.08 29.20 4.76
N ALA A 67 12.32 29.65 4.83
CA ALA A 67 12.86 30.31 6.03
C ALA A 67 12.10 31.61 6.35
N LYS A 68 11.90 32.48 5.34
CA LYS A 68 11.13 33.73 5.51
C LYS A 68 9.70 33.48 5.99
N ALA A 69 9.02 32.49 5.39
CA ALA A 69 7.68 32.12 5.84
C ALA A 69 7.68 31.69 7.32
N ILE A 70 8.63 30.84 7.74
CA ILE A 70 8.71 30.41 9.14
C ILE A 70 8.98 31.59 10.08
N GLU A 71 9.77 32.58 9.68
CA GLU A 71 10.07 33.74 10.54
C GLU A 71 8.88 34.71 10.66
N GLU A 72 8.13 34.95 9.60
CA GLU A 72 7.08 35.98 9.59
C GLU A 72 5.68 35.47 9.98
N ILE A 73 5.29 34.26 9.55
CA ILE A 73 3.91 33.75 9.75
C ILE A 73 3.80 32.64 10.79
N ASN A 74 4.87 32.35 11.52
CA ASN A 74 4.79 31.40 12.62
C ASN A 74 4.01 32.01 13.78
N GLY A 75 2.92 31.36 14.16
CA GLY A 75 1.94 31.88 15.12
C GLY A 75 0.79 32.66 14.49
N PHE A 76 0.74 32.80 13.17
CA PHE A 76 -0.37 33.48 12.50
C PHE A 76 -1.70 32.75 12.72
N GLU A 77 -2.76 33.48 13.02
CA GLU A 77 -4.06 32.90 13.32
C GLU A 77 -4.84 32.58 12.04
N LEU A 78 -5.04 31.30 11.76
CA LEU A 78 -5.81 30.80 10.64
C LEU A 78 -7.01 29.99 11.15
N PHE A 79 -8.22 30.48 10.88
CA PHE A 79 -9.48 29.90 11.40
C PHE A 79 -9.49 29.80 12.94
N ASP A 80 -9.19 30.91 13.61
CA ASP A 80 -9.16 31.03 15.09
C ASP A 80 -8.12 30.12 15.78
N LYS A 81 -7.12 29.65 15.04
CA LYS A 81 -6.00 28.87 15.58
C LYS A 81 -4.65 29.40 15.11
N PRO A 82 -3.70 29.66 16.02
CA PRO A 82 -2.35 30.07 15.64
C PRO A 82 -1.59 28.89 15.03
N MET A 83 -1.27 28.97 13.74
CA MET A 83 -0.50 27.92 13.08
C MET A 83 0.95 27.92 13.54
N GLN A 84 1.56 26.74 13.63
CA GLN A 84 2.96 26.58 14.00
C GLN A 84 3.76 26.08 12.82
N LEU A 85 4.88 26.72 12.53
CA LEU A 85 5.71 26.42 11.38
C LEU A 85 7.08 25.90 11.82
N ASP A 86 7.53 24.85 11.16
CA ASP A 86 8.84 24.24 11.33
C ASP A 86 9.39 23.80 9.97
N PHE A 87 10.71 23.65 9.83
CA PHE A 87 11.24 22.94 8.66
C PHE A 87 10.83 21.46 8.69
N ALA A 88 10.53 20.89 7.53
CA ALA A 88 10.21 19.47 7.44
C ALA A 88 11.46 18.61 7.72
N ARG A 89 11.28 17.55 8.52
CA ARG A 89 12.35 16.57 8.85
C ARG A 89 12.78 15.72 7.65
N THR A 90 11.95 15.65 6.63
CA THR A 90 12.10 14.78 5.46
C THR A 90 11.84 15.59 4.22
N ARG A 91 12.67 15.42 3.18
CA ARG A 91 12.48 16.10 1.90
C ARG A 91 11.15 15.67 1.28
N SER A 92 10.41 16.63 0.73
CA SER A 92 9.15 16.35 0.05
C SER A 92 9.36 15.77 -1.34
N ASP A 93 8.40 14.97 -1.77
CA ASP A 93 8.31 14.36 -3.09
C ASP A 93 8.51 15.40 -4.21
N ALA A 94 7.91 16.59 -4.10
CA ALA A 94 8.08 17.67 -5.07
C ALA A 94 9.51 18.24 -5.13
N THR A 95 10.23 18.29 -4.00
CA THR A 95 11.64 18.71 -3.97
C THR A 95 12.52 17.65 -4.64
N VAL A 96 12.31 16.36 -4.34
CA VAL A 96 13.06 15.25 -4.94
C VAL A 96 12.81 15.17 -6.45
N LEU A 97 11.57 15.39 -6.90
CA LEU A 97 11.23 15.42 -8.32
C LEU A 97 12.03 16.48 -9.09
N ARG A 98 12.25 17.63 -8.47
CA ARG A 98 12.95 18.75 -9.12
C ARG A 98 14.47 18.61 -9.08
N GLU A 99 15.02 18.15 -7.96
CA GLU A 99 16.47 17.96 -7.80
C GLU A 99 17.00 16.72 -8.54
N ASP A 100 16.27 15.61 -8.45
CA ASP A 100 16.72 14.26 -8.83
C ASP A 100 15.90 13.68 -10.01
N GLY A 101 14.97 14.46 -10.55
CA GLY A 101 14.09 14.09 -11.66
C GLY A 101 13.04 13.04 -11.29
N GLU A 102 12.29 12.59 -12.30
CA GLU A 102 11.26 11.55 -12.13
C GLU A 102 11.85 10.22 -11.63
N HIS A 103 13.06 9.88 -12.07
CA HIS A 103 13.75 8.66 -11.65
C HIS A 103 14.17 8.68 -10.18
N GLY A 104 14.60 9.83 -9.65
CA GLY A 104 14.91 9.99 -8.23
C GLY A 104 13.66 9.96 -7.35
N LEU A 105 12.55 10.56 -7.82
CA LEU A 105 11.27 10.52 -7.13
C LEU A 105 10.74 9.09 -6.97
N GLU A 106 10.83 8.29 -8.04
CA GLU A 106 10.36 6.90 -8.03
C GLU A 106 11.16 6.05 -7.04
N LYS A 107 12.47 6.29 -6.95
CA LYS A 107 13.38 5.62 -6.01
C LYS A 107 13.10 6.04 -4.57
N TRP A 108 12.85 7.33 -4.33
CA TRP A 108 12.48 7.87 -3.02
C TRP A 108 11.13 7.31 -2.53
N LYS A 109 10.10 7.33 -3.40
CA LYS A 109 8.78 6.77 -3.10
C LYS A 109 8.86 5.28 -2.81
N ARG A 110 9.59 4.51 -3.62
CA ARG A 110 9.76 3.06 -3.42
C ARG A 110 10.47 2.72 -2.11
N THR A 111 11.47 3.53 -1.72
CA THR A 111 12.17 3.35 -0.44
C THR A 111 11.25 3.59 0.75
N ARG A 112 10.43 4.66 0.70
CA ARG A 112 9.44 4.98 1.73
C ARG A 112 8.34 3.92 1.85
N ILE A 113 7.90 3.37 0.72
CA ILE A 113 6.90 2.30 0.68
C ILE A 113 7.48 1.02 1.29
N ALA A 114 8.67 0.60 0.85
CA ALA A 114 9.32 -0.61 1.35
C ALA A 114 9.64 -0.54 2.86
N GLU A 115 10.04 0.63 3.38
CA GLU A 115 10.27 0.82 4.82
C GLU A 115 8.97 0.71 5.62
N LYS A 116 7.88 1.31 5.12
CA LYS A 116 6.56 1.22 5.73
C LYS A 116 6.03 -0.22 5.71
N GLU A 117 6.20 -0.94 4.61
CA GLU A 117 5.82 -2.36 4.49
C GLU A 117 6.65 -3.25 5.41
N ARG A 118 7.96 -3.05 5.48
CA ARG A 118 8.84 -3.79 6.39
C ARG A 118 8.46 -3.58 7.84
N ARG A 119 8.13 -2.34 8.23
CA ARG A 119 7.65 -2.02 9.57
C ARG A 119 6.30 -2.68 9.87
N GLN A 120 5.36 -2.62 8.93
CA GLN A 120 4.05 -3.29 9.08
C GLN A 120 4.18 -4.81 9.18
N ALA A 121 5.07 -5.42 8.40
CA ALA A 121 5.33 -6.86 8.45
C ALA A 121 5.91 -7.29 9.81
N LEU A 122 6.82 -6.51 10.38
CA LEU A 122 7.38 -6.76 11.72
C LEU A 122 6.35 -6.59 12.84
N GLU A 123 5.50 -5.57 12.76
CA GLU A 123 4.40 -5.36 13.72
C GLU A 123 3.33 -6.46 13.61
N ALA A 124 2.99 -6.90 12.39
CA ALA A 124 2.06 -8.01 12.16
C ALA A 124 2.63 -9.35 12.68
N THR A 125 3.92 -9.59 12.48
CA THR A 125 4.60 -10.79 13.00
C THR A 125 4.63 -10.78 14.53
N GLN A 126 4.92 -9.64 15.17
CA GLN A 126 4.90 -9.52 16.63
C GLN A 126 3.50 -9.70 17.21
N GLN A 127 2.44 -9.15 16.59
CA GLN A 127 1.06 -9.39 17.05
C GLN A 127 0.64 -10.86 16.91
N LYS A 128 1.14 -11.58 15.90
CA LYS A 128 0.88 -13.01 15.72
C LYS A 128 1.62 -13.86 16.77
N VAL A 129 2.78 -13.41 17.24
CA VAL A 129 3.55 -14.05 18.32
C VAL A 129 2.92 -13.79 19.69
N LEU A 130 2.45 -12.56 19.98
CA LEU A 130 1.79 -12.23 21.27
C LEU A 130 0.39 -12.83 21.44
N LYS A 131 -0.32 -13.17 20.35
CA LYS A 131 -1.66 -13.78 20.40
C LYS A 131 -1.66 -15.32 20.37
N ARG A 132 -0.50 -15.97 20.33
CA ARG A 132 -0.42 -17.41 20.60
C ARG A 132 -0.54 -17.61 22.11
N PRO A 133 -1.54 -18.38 22.60
CA PRO A 133 -1.58 -18.71 24.02
C PRO A 133 -0.33 -19.51 24.38
N ALA A 134 0.23 -19.20 25.55
CA ALA A 134 1.24 -20.00 26.20
C ALA A 134 0.65 -21.38 26.53
N ALA A 135 0.78 -22.32 25.60
CA ALA A 135 0.48 -23.73 25.82
C ALA A 135 1.53 -24.58 25.09
N ALA A 136 2.66 -24.78 25.78
CA ALA A 136 3.49 -25.99 25.79
C ALA A 136 4.88 -25.64 26.36
N ALA A 137 4.94 -25.48 27.68
CA ALA A 137 6.17 -25.66 28.44
C ALA A 137 6.07 -27.03 29.15
N ALA A 138 6.80 -28.03 28.66
CA ALA A 138 7.38 -29.11 29.47
C ALA A 138 8.45 -29.86 28.65
N PRO A 139 9.53 -30.37 29.29
CA PRO A 139 10.83 -30.64 28.66
C PRO A 139 11.10 -32.14 28.41
N ALA A 140 11.96 -32.46 27.44
CA ALA A 140 12.72 -33.70 27.39
C ALA A 140 13.94 -33.57 26.45
N GLU A 141 15.14 -33.69 27.02
CA GLU A 141 16.45 -33.94 26.36
C GLU A 141 16.86 -35.40 26.66
N PRO A 142 17.96 -35.96 26.11
CA PRO A 142 18.63 -35.75 24.82
C PRO A 142 18.98 -37.09 24.10
N ALA A 143 19.20 -37.08 22.79
CA ALA A 143 20.01 -38.12 22.11
C ALA A 143 20.50 -37.64 20.73
N ALA A 144 21.81 -37.76 20.49
CA ALA A 144 22.51 -37.60 19.21
C ALA A 144 23.57 -38.74 19.11
N PRO A 145 24.37 -38.92 18.03
CA PRO A 145 24.41 -38.27 16.70
C PRO A 145 24.54 -39.27 15.51
N GLY A 146 24.48 -38.80 14.25
CA GLY A 146 24.83 -39.65 13.09
C GLY A 146 24.68 -39.04 11.68
N ALA A 147 25.76 -38.37 11.22
CA ALA A 147 26.31 -38.21 9.86
C ALA A 147 25.44 -38.16 8.57
N GLY A 148 25.72 -37.13 7.72
CA GLY A 148 25.81 -37.32 6.26
C GLY A 148 25.29 -36.20 5.32
N LEU A 149 26.19 -35.26 4.93
CA LEU A 149 26.44 -34.69 3.57
C LEU A 149 25.20 -34.26 2.70
N SER A 150 25.06 -33.05 2.13
CA SER A 150 26.03 -32.35 1.26
C SER A 150 25.46 -31.00 0.74
N ALA A 151 26.37 -30.07 0.38
CA ALA A 151 26.27 -28.99 -0.63
C ALA A 151 25.43 -27.69 -0.41
N ARG A 152 26.15 -26.58 -0.11
CA ARG A 152 25.93 -25.19 -0.65
C ARG A 152 26.57 -25.12 -2.08
N PRO A 153 26.50 -24.05 -2.93
CA PRO A 153 26.15 -22.64 -2.67
C PRO A 153 25.41 -21.84 -3.80
N ALA A 154 25.11 -20.55 -3.51
CA ALA A 154 25.09 -19.38 -4.44
C ALA A 154 24.01 -19.35 -5.58
N LYS A 155 23.49 -18.23 -6.10
CA LYS A 155 23.72 -16.78 -5.98
C LYS A 155 22.72 -16.05 -6.92
N ALA A 156 22.35 -14.82 -6.54
CA ALA A 156 21.86 -13.69 -7.36
C ALA A 156 20.52 -13.86 -8.11
N ALA A 157 19.48 -13.07 -7.81
CA ALA A 157 19.35 -11.63 -8.04
C ALA A 157 19.34 -11.21 -9.52
N LYS A 158 18.14 -10.90 -10.02
CA LYS A 158 17.81 -9.84 -10.99
C LYS A 158 16.27 -9.82 -11.09
N GLY A 159 15.54 -8.74 -10.84
CA GLY A 159 15.88 -7.33 -10.92
C GLY A 159 15.23 -6.72 -12.16
N ALA A 160 14.47 -5.65 -11.94
CA ALA A 160 13.76 -4.78 -12.91
C ALA A 160 12.41 -5.34 -13.40
N GLY A 161 11.35 -4.55 -13.51
CA GLY A 161 11.17 -3.10 -13.41
C GLY A 161 9.67 -2.83 -13.60
N LEU A 162 9.09 -1.84 -12.91
CA LEU A 162 8.88 -0.49 -13.46
C LEU A 162 8.07 -0.58 -14.78
N LYS A 163 6.80 -0.22 -14.84
CA LYS A 163 6.17 1.12 -14.74
C LYS A 163 4.71 0.94 -15.25
N ALA A 164 3.72 1.81 -15.14
CA ALA A 164 3.50 3.11 -14.53
C ALA A 164 1.99 3.42 -14.61
N SER A 165 1.54 4.38 -13.80
CA SER A 165 0.66 5.51 -14.16
C SER A 165 -0.26 5.33 -15.38
N GLY A 166 -1.59 5.49 -15.33
CA GLY A 166 -2.39 6.41 -14.53
C GLY A 166 -3.49 6.93 -15.46
N THR A 167 -4.75 6.86 -15.01
CA THR A 167 -5.94 7.64 -15.44
C THR A 167 -7.18 6.85 -14.99
N ASN A 168 -7.79 7.35 -13.91
CA ASN A 168 -9.10 6.99 -13.34
C ASN A 168 -9.53 5.51 -13.40
N THR A 169 -8.96 4.62 -12.57
CA THR A 169 -9.46 3.24 -12.44
C THR A 169 -9.21 2.72 -11.03
N THR A 170 -10.15 1.94 -10.50
CA THR A 170 -10.03 1.05 -9.33
C THR A 170 -8.56 0.72 -9.05
N ALA A 171 -8.07 0.89 -7.81
CA ALA A 171 -6.78 0.33 -7.42
C ALA A 171 -6.81 -1.18 -7.70
N ILE A 172 -6.38 -1.57 -8.90
CA ILE A 172 -6.21 -2.96 -9.30
C ILE A 172 -4.94 -3.35 -8.59
N ILE A 173 -5.11 -3.81 -7.35
CA ILE A 173 -4.17 -4.72 -6.72
C ILE A 173 -3.86 -5.75 -7.80
N PRO A 174 -2.59 -5.88 -8.25
CA PRO A 174 -2.26 -6.91 -9.22
C PRO A 174 -2.75 -8.21 -8.61
N ASP A 175 -3.48 -8.97 -9.40
CA ASP A 175 -4.18 -10.17 -8.99
C ASP A 175 -3.32 -11.13 -8.15
N GLU A 176 -2.03 -11.13 -8.46
CA GLU A 176 -0.93 -11.84 -7.82
C GLU A 176 -0.68 -11.46 -6.35
N TYR A 177 -1.17 -10.30 -5.90
CA TYR A 177 -1.04 -9.76 -4.54
C TYR A 177 -2.36 -9.73 -3.78
N LEU A 178 -3.42 -10.35 -4.31
CA LEU A 178 -4.64 -10.51 -3.53
C LEU A 178 -4.36 -11.48 -2.38
N PRO A 179 -4.58 -11.07 -1.13
CA PRO A 179 -4.36 -11.96 0.00
C PRO A 179 -5.22 -13.22 -0.17
N PRO A 180 -4.71 -14.39 0.23
CA PRO A 180 -5.47 -15.62 0.14
C PRO A 180 -6.88 -15.43 0.71
N ASN A 181 -7.86 -15.77 -0.12
CA ASN A 181 -9.26 -15.65 0.22
C ASN A 181 -9.94 -16.98 -0.05
N LYS A 182 -10.96 -17.30 0.75
CA LYS A 182 -11.79 -18.49 0.57
C LYS A 182 -12.68 -18.42 -0.67
N ILE A 183 -12.80 -17.25 -1.30
CA ILE A 183 -13.56 -17.06 -2.53
C ILE A 183 -12.59 -16.80 -3.68
N LEU A 184 -12.74 -17.60 -4.73
CA LEU A 184 -12.06 -17.42 -6.00
C LEU A 184 -12.95 -16.69 -7.00
N PHE A 185 -12.33 -15.87 -7.83
CA PHE A 185 -12.91 -15.14 -8.94
C PHE A 185 -12.39 -15.73 -10.25
N LEU A 186 -13.30 -16.23 -11.08
CA LEU A 186 -13.00 -16.80 -12.37
C LEU A 186 -13.37 -15.78 -13.44
N ARG A 187 -12.45 -15.58 -14.38
CA ARG A 187 -12.59 -14.69 -15.52
C ARG A 187 -12.27 -15.43 -16.80
N ASP A 188 -12.75 -14.88 -17.92
CA ASP A 188 -12.53 -15.40 -19.27
C ASP A 188 -13.11 -16.81 -19.44
N LEU A 189 -14.26 -17.07 -18.80
CA LEU A 189 -15.00 -18.32 -18.96
C LEU A 189 -15.69 -18.38 -20.33
N PRO A 190 -15.66 -19.52 -21.03
CA PRO A 190 -16.42 -19.72 -22.27
C PRO A 190 -17.93 -19.65 -22.01
N ASP A 191 -18.68 -19.13 -22.98
CA ASP A 191 -20.16 -19.12 -22.92
C ASP A 191 -20.79 -20.52 -22.93
N SER A 192 -20.02 -21.55 -23.29
CA SER A 192 -20.42 -22.95 -23.26
C SER A 192 -20.26 -23.62 -21.89
N TYR A 193 -19.71 -22.93 -20.89
CA TYR A 193 -19.42 -23.50 -19.58
C TYR A 193 -20.34 -22.96 -18.49
N ASP A 194 -21.19 -23.82 -17.96
CA ASP A 194 -22.15 -23.52 -16.89
C ASP A 194 -21.58 -23.78 -15.48
N ALA A 195 -22.34 -23.35 -14.46
CA ALA A 195 -22.03 -23.54 -13.05
C ALA A 195 -21.77 -25.01 -12.71
N ASP A 196 -22.55 -25.94 -13.25
CA ASP A 196 -22.38 -27.38 -13.06
C ASP A 196 -21.05 -27.92 -13.59
N GLY A 197 -20.59 -27.40 -14.73
CA GLY A 197 -19.30 -27.75 -15.30
C GLY A 197 -18.15 -27.30 -14.39
N LEU A 198 -18.23 -26.06 -13.91
CA LEU A 198 -17.24 -25.52 -12.96
C LEU A 198 -17.29 -26.26 -11.61
N SER A 199 -18.48 -26.56 -11.11
CA SER A 199 -18.66 -27.32 -9.87
C SER A 199 -17.94 -28.67 -9.92
N ARG A 200 -18.00 -29.39 -11.05
CA ARG A 200 -17.28 -30.68 -11.21
C ARG A 200 -15.76 -30.55 -11.17
N ILE A 201 -15.21 -29.43 -11.66
CA ILE A 201 -13.76 -29.19 -11.65
C ILE A 201 -13.31 -28.75 -10.26
N PHE A 202 -14.02 -27.80 -9.66
CA PHE A 202 -13.66 -27.19 -8.39
C PHE A 202 -14.04 -28.05 -7.17
N SER A 203 -15.03 -28.95 -7.27
CA SER A 203 -15.34 -29.93 -6.22
C SER A 203 -14.28 -31.01 -6.00
N ARG A 204 -13.30 -31.15 -6.93
CA ARG A 204 -12.16 -32.04 -6.75
C ARG A 204 -11.21 -31.57 -5.64
N PHE A 205 -11.27 -30.29 -5.28
CA PHE A 205 -10.44 -29.71 -4.23
C PHE A 205 -11.19 -29.71 -2.89
N GLU A 206 -10.47 -30.00 -1.81
CA GLU A 206 -11.08 -30.09 -0.48
C GLU A 206 -11.68 -28.75 -0.03
N GLY A 207 -12.81 -28.83 0.66
CA GLY A 207 -13.51 -27.66 1.19
C GLY A 207 -14.28 -26.85 0.15
N PHE A 208 -14.59 -27.40 -1.03
CA PHE A 208 -15.49 -26.76 -2.00
C PHE A 208 -16.89 -26.55 -1.40
N LYS A 209 -17.46 -25.35 -1.54
CA LYS A 209 -18.83 -25.03 -1.12
C LYS A 209 -19.78 -24.89 -2.31
N GLU A 210 -19.56 -23.86 -3.13
CA GLU A 210 -20.51 -23.49 -4.19
C GLU A 210 -19.81 -22.73 -5.32
N VAL A 211 -20.35 -22.87 -6.55
CA VAL A 211 -20.06 -21.97 -7.67
C VAL A 211 -21.25 -21.05 -7.91
N ARG A 212 -21.00 -19.73 -7.89
CA ARG A 212 -21.98 -18.71 -8.20
C ARG A 212 -21.63 -17.99 -9.50
N MET A 213 -22.49 -18.11 -10.51
CA MET A 213 -22.37 -17.32 -11.74
C MET A 213 -22.96 -15.92 -11.56
N VAL A 214 -22.42 -14.95 -12.31
CA VAL A 214 -22.89 -13.55 -12.23
C VAL A 214 -24.01 -13.30 -13.26
N PRO A 215 -25.25 -13.06 -12.83
CA PRO A 215 -26.33 -12.73 -13.75
C PRO A 215 -26.04 -11.39 -14.45
N GLY A 216 -26.17 -11.36 -15.77
CA GLY A 216 -25.90 -10.17 -16.58
C GLY A 216 -24.46 -10.04 -17.10
N ARG A 217 -23.55 -10.95 -16.73
CA ARG A 217 -22.17 -10.96 -17.25
C ARG A 217 -21.67 -12.36 -17.53
N LYS A 218 -21.77 -12.77 -18.79
CA LYS A 218 -21.23 -14.05 -19.26
C LYS A 218 -19.70 -13.99 -19.26
N GLY A 219 -19.05 -15.06 -18.82
CA GLY A 219 -17.58 -15.13 -18.72
C GLY A 219 -16.99 -14.92 -17.32
N ILE A 220 -17.82 -14.80 -16.28
CA ILE A 220 -17.37 -14.57 -14.90
C ILE A 220 -18.14 -15.44 -13.90
N ALA A 221 -17.42 -16.07 -12.97
CA ALA A 221 -18.00 -16.82 -11.87
C ALA A 221 -17.21 -16.63 -10.57
N PHE A 222 -17.84 -16.94 -9.45
CA PHE A 222 -17.22 -17.00 -8.14
C PHE A 222 -17.29 -18.43 -7.60
N VAL A 223 -16.21 -18.89 -6.97
CA VAL A 223 -16.18 -20.20 -6.30
C VAL A 223 -15.86 -19.98 -4.84
N GLU A 224 -16.76 -20.40 -3.95
CA GLU A 224 -16.54 -20.34 -2.50
C GLU A 224 -15.99 -21.67 -1.99
N TYR A 225 -15.02 -21.57 -1.10
CA TYR A 225 -14.49 -22.65 -0.28
C TYR A 225 -14.77 -22.38 1.21
N GLU A 226 -14.78 -23.45 1.99
CA GLU A 226 -14.86 -23.41 3.44
C GLU A 226 -13.56 -22.88 4.05
N ALA A 227 -12.41 -23.29 3.49
CA ALA A 227 -11.08 -22.93 3.95
C ALA A 227 -10.26 -22.25 2.84
N GLU A 228 -9.42 -21.29 3.23
CA GLU A 228 -8.48 -20.62 2.31
C GLU A 228 -7.47 -21.59 1.68
N ALA A 229 -7.08 -22.64 2.40
CA ALA A 229 -6.18 -23.68 1.89
C ALA A 229 -6.73 -24.43 0.67
N GLY A 230 -8.04 -24.71 0.67
CA GLY A 230 -8.74 -25.32 -0.47
C GLY A 230 -8.76 -24.39 -1.68
N ALA A 231 -9.04 -23.09 -1.44
CA ALA A 231 -9.03 -22.07 -2.49
C ALA A 231 -7.64 -21.85 -3.10
N ILE A 232 -6.57 -21.85 -2.30
CA ILE A 232 -5.18 -21.76 -2.79
C ILE A 232 -4.87 -22.92 -3.74
N SER A 233 -5.11 -24.14 -3.27
CA SER A 233 -4.83 -25.37 -4.03
C SER A 233 -5.62 -25.42 -5.34
N ALA A 234 -6.90 -25.04 -5.27
CA ALA A 234 -7.77 -24.95 -6.45
C ALA A 234 -7.29 -23.88 -7.43
N LYS A 235 -6.93 -22.68 -6.96
CA LYS A 235 -6.41 -21.61 -7.81
C LYS A 235 -5.13 -22.05 -8.51
N GLU A 236 -4.19 -22.67 -7.82
CA GLU A 236 -2.91 -23.07 -8.42
C GLU A 236 -3.07 -24.16 -9.48
N ALA A 237 -4.01 -25.08 -9.27
CA ALA A 237 -4.28 -26.16 -10.21
C ALA A 237 -5.18 -25.75 -11.40
N THR A 238 -6.00 -24.71 -11.24
CA THR A 238 -6.98 -24.28 -12.27
C THR A 238 -6.64 -22.95 -12.95
N ALA A 239 -5.69 -22.17 -12.41
CA ALA A 239 -5.22 -20.94 -13.05
C ALA A 239 -4.52 -21.25 -14.38
N GLY A 240 -5.09 -20.76 -15.48
CA GLY A 240 -4.57 -21.01 -16.82
C GLY A 240 -5.04 -22.33 -17.45
N MET A 241 -5.96 -23.06 -16.80
CA MET A 241 -6.59 -24.22 -17.39
C MET A 241 -7.35 -23.81 -18.66
N GLN A 242 -7.11 -24.49 -19.77
CA GLN A 242 -7.86 -24.25 -21.00
C GLN A 242 -9.23 -24.92 -20.89
N LEU A 243 -10.29 -24.14 -21.04
CA LEU A 243 -11.66 -24.61 -20.91
C LEU A 243 -12.40 -24.33 -22.23
N GLY A 244 -13.06 -25.36 -22.77
CA GLY A 244 -13.79 -25.27 -24.03
C GLY A 244 -12.95 -25.59 -25.27
N ASP A 245 -13.66 -25.82 -26.38
CA ASP A 245 -13.11 -26.23 -27.69
C ASP A 245 -12.21 -25.15 -28.32
N GLU A 246 -12.38 -23.88 -27.90
CA GLU A 246 -11.66 -22.71 -28.38
C GLU A 246 -10.27 -22.50 -27.73
N GLY A 247 -9.86 -23.35 -26.78
CA GLY A 247 -8.54 -23.28 -26.14
C GLY A 247 -8.32 -22.02 -25.28
N LYS A 248 -9.38 -21.30 -24.90
CA LYS A 248 -9.30 -20.12 -24.03
C LYS A 248 -8.98 -20.55 -22.60
N GLY A 249 -7.86 -20.04 -22.08
CA GLY A 249 -7.43 -20.26 -20.70
C GLY A 249 -8.27 -19.44 -19.72
N ILE A 250 -8.83 -20.10 -18.70
CA ILE A 250 -9.55 -19.41 -17.62
C ILE A 250 -8.55 -18.76 -16.67
N ARG A 251 -8.87 -17.55 -16.21
CA ARG A 251 -8.07 -16.85 -15.21
C ARG A 251 -8.74 -16.97 -13.85
N VAL A 252 -8.05 -17.62 -12.91
CA VAL A 252 -8.55 -17.90 -11.56
C VAL A 252 -7.76 -17.10 -10.54
N THR A 253 -8.48 -16.33 -9.75
CA THR A 253 -7.90 -15.32 -8.87
C THR A 253 -8.62 -15.22 -7.54
N TYR A 254 -8.08 -14.53 -6.53
CA TYR A 254 -8.83 -14.35 -5.28
C TYR A 254 -9.90 -13.27 -5.42
N GLN A 255 -10.97 -13.37 -4.63
CA GLN A 255 -11.95 -12.30 -4.55
C GLN A 255 -11.33 -11.08 -3.86
N ARG A 256 -11.45 -9.91 -4.50
CA ARG A 256 -11.12 -8.63 -3.89
C ARG A 256 -12.06 -8.36 -2.71
N ALA A 257 -11.49 -8.09 -1.54
CA ALA A 257 -12.22 -7.65 -0.35
C ALA A 257 -12.61 -6.18 -0.45
#